data_AF-A0A3D3BBK3-F1
#
_entry.id   AF-A0A3D3BBK3-F1
#
_cell.length_a   1.000
_cell.length_b   1.000
_cell.length_c   1.000
_cell.angle_alpha   90.00
_cell.angle_beta   90.00
_cell.angle_gamma   90.00
#
_symmetry.space_group_name_H-M   'P 1'
#
loop_
_entity.id
_entity.type
_entity.pdbx_description
1 polymer ?
#
loop_
_entity_poly.entity_id
_entity_poly.type
_entity_poly.pdbx_seq_one_letter_code
_entity_poly.pdbx_strand_id
1 'polypeptide(L)'
;MHSRRDRWHHARPGCAPRPGSPSPRSTASNCQVRRPTPPRAKSLRLTRPRGWRSSTRAAPGPCFGSLRETPMPNSDRYHTAIHEAGHAVIGRVLGMVCGHATIAPDADSAGHHFIADPWMTYEQWDSAGKYRDLTSVLRGRIVAFMAGVVAERELLGRDSGGDGDDQRQIAWMSEELPGSKVQQLKQVSRLQKSAVHLVRRHEATIREVANALMEEETLPATKIDDIVC
;
A
#
# COMPACT_ATOMS: atom_id res chain seq x y z
N MET A 1 -34.88 41.53 -2.88
CA MET A 1 -33.55 41.28 -3.44
C MET A 1 -33.52 39.85 -3.98
N HIS A 2 -33.66 39.70 -5.29
CA HIS A 2 -33.70 38.44 -6.04
C HIS A 2 -32.73 38.61 -7.20
N SER A 3 -31.86 37.63 -7.47
CA SER A 3 -31.09 37.42 -8.72
C SER A 3 -29.78 36.71 -8.35
N ARG A 4 -29.25 35.67 -8.99
CA ARG A 4 -29.65 34.78 -10.09
C ARG A 4 -28.70 33.56 -9.95
N ARG A 5 -29.21 32.34 -10.15
CA ARG A 5 -28.39 31.13 -10.34
C ARG A 5 -28.24 30.94 -11.85
N ASP A 6 -27.02 31.05 -12.35
CA ASP A 6 -26.71 30.74 -13.74
C ASP A 6 -26.55 29.23 -13.91
N ARG A 7 -27.38 28.73 -14.83
CA ARG A 7 -27.64 27.32 -15.13
C ARG A 7 -26.95 27.03 -16.45
N TRP A 8 -25.90 26.22 -16.43
CA TRP A 8 -25.19 25.77 -17.62
C TRP A 8 -26.06 24.75 -18.40
N HIS A 9 -26.70 25.21 -19.48
CA HIS A 9 -27.33 24.37 -20.49
C HIS A 9 -26.45 24.38 -21.75
N HIS A 10 -25.66 23.34 -21.96
CA HIS A 10 -25.14 23.01 -23.29
C HIS A 10 -26.04 21.97 -23.94
N ALA A 11 -26.90 22.46 -24.81
CA ALA A 11 -27.66 21.67 -25.77
C ALA A 11 -26.70 21.02 -26.78
N ARG A 12 -26.78 19.71 -26.95
CA ARG A 12 -26.18 19.00 -28.10
C ARG A 12 -27.16 19.07 -29.28
N PRO A 13 -26.72 19.49 -30.48
CA PRO A 13 -27.56 19.43 -31.68
C PRO A 13 -27.78 17.98 -32.10
N GLY A 14 -29.04 17.67 -32.41
CA GLY A 14 -29.49 16.34 -32.82
C GLY A 14 -28.94 15.91 -34.19
N CYS A 15 -28.49 14.67 -34.26
CA CYS A 15 -28.30 13.96 -35.52
C CYS A 15 -29.58 13.16 -35.82
N ALA A 16 -30.24 13.52 -36.91
CA ALA A 16 -31.36 12.76 -37.47
C ALA A 16 -30.88 11.41 -38.05
N PRO A 17 -31.70 10.34 -37.99
CA PRO A 17 -31.37 9.07 -38.61
C PRO A 17 -31.60 9.12 -40.12
N ARG A 18 -30.62 8.62 -40.90
CA ARG A 18 -30.77 8.32 -42.32
C ARG A 18 -31.48 6.97 -42.51
N PRO A 19 -32.54 6.87 -43.34
CA PRO A 19 -33.10 5.59 -43.74
C PRO A 19 -32.35 5.03 -44.97
N GLY A 20 -32.12 3.72 -44.98
CA GLY A 20 -31.83 2.96 -46.19
C GLY A 20 -30.35 2.72 -46.47
N SER A 21 -29.84 1.58 -46.00
CA SER A 21 -28.72 0.89 -46.65
C SER A 21 -28.92 -0.62 -46.48
N PRO A 22 -28.84 -1.41 -47.57
CA PRO A 22 -29.11 -2.84 -47.53
C PRO A 22 -28.01 -3.61 -46.78
N SER A 23 -28.47 -4.60 -46.03
CA SER A 23 -27.69 -5.50 -45.19
C SER A 23 -26.70 -6.34 -46.02
N PRO A 24 -25.38 -6.25 -45.79
CA PRO A 24 -24.46 -7.26 -46.28
C PRO A 24 -24.51 -8.46 -45.33
N ARG A 25 -24.85 -9.64 -45.87
CA ARG A 25 -24.66 -10.94 -45.23
C ARG A 25 -23.17 -11.08 -44.88
N SER A 26 -22.83 -10.87 -43.62
CA SER A 26 -21.51 -11.19 -43.08
C SER A 26 -21.50 -12.65 -42.66
N THR A 27 -20.77 -13.45 -43.43
CA THR A 27 -20.30 -14.77 -43.06
C THR A 27 -19.48 -14.65 -41.78
N ALA A 28 -19.94 -15.26 -40.69
CA ALA A 28 -19.19 -15.37 -39.46
C ALA A 28 -17.93 -16.24 -39.69
N SER A 29 -16.83 -15.59 -40.09
CA SER A 29 -15.50 -16.18 -40.03
C SER A 29 -15.03 -16.11 -38.59
N ASN A 30 -15.04 -17.27 -37.95
CA ASN A 30 -14.63 -17.52 -36.57
C ASN A 30 -13.10 -17.39 -36.45
N CYS A 31 -12.58 -16.17 -36.43
CA CYS A 31 -11.17 -15.90 -36.07
C CYS A 31 -11.03 -15.98 -34.55
N GLN A 32 -10.89 -17.20 -34.04
CA GLN A 32 -10.41 -17.44 -32.69
C GLN A 32 -8.96 -16.98 -32.60
N VAL A 33 -8.74 -15.76 -32.10
CA VAL A 33 -7.42 -15.32 -31.66
C VAL A 33 -7.02 -16.22 -30.49
N ARG A 34 -6.16 -17.19 -30.77
CA ARG A 34 -5.59 -18.10 -29.76
C ARG A 34 -4.83 -17.26 -28.76
N ARG A 35 -5.37 -17.14 -27.54
CA ARG A 35 -4.63 -16.58 -26.40
C ARG A 35 -3.40 -17.46 -26.15
N PRO A 36 -2.19 -16.89 -26.00
CA PRO A 36 -1.01 -17.67 -25.65
C PRO A 36 -1.24 -18.35 -24.30
N THR A 37 -0.99 -19.66 -24.25
CA THR A 37 -1.05 -20.44 -23.02
C THR A 37 0.15 -20.06 -22.15
N PRO A 38 -0.05 -19.78 -20.84
CA PRO A 38 1.07 -19.51 -19.95
C PRO A 38 1.98 -20.75 -19.85
N PRO A 39 3.30 -20.57 -19.77
CA PRO A 39 4.22 -21.69 -19.65
C PRO A 39 3.93 -22.51 -18.39
N ARG A 40 3.86 -23.83 -18.57
CA ARG A 40 3.61 -24.82 -17.53
C ARG A 40 4.74 -24.77 -16.49
N ALA A 41 4.44 -24.32 -15.28
CA ALA A 41 5.40 -24.26 -14.17
C ALA A 41 5.97 -25.66 -13.91
N LYS A 42 7.29 -25.82 -14.12
CA LYS A 42 8.01 -27.05 -13.76
C LYS A 42 8.10 -27.11 -12.23
N SER A 43 7.50 -28.15 -11.66
CA SER A 43 7.62 -28.50 -10.24
C SER A 43 9.08 -28.78 -9.91
N LEU A 44 9.75 -27.79 -9.30
CA LEU A 44 11.06 -27.98 -8.69
C LEU A 44 10.86 -28.63 -7.32
N ARG A 45 11.19 -29.92 -7.23
CA ARG A 45 11.32 -30.63 -5.97
C ARG A 45 12.58 -30.12 -5.27
N LEU A 46 12.41 -29.29 -4.25
CA LEU A 46 13.47 -28.89 -3.33
C LEU A 46 13.84 -30.08 -2.42
N THR A 47 14.96 -30.73 -2.72
CA THR A 47 15.64 -31.64 -1.80
C THR A 47 16.33 -30.83 -0.71
N ARG A 48 15.96 -31.07 0.56
CA ARG A 48 16.58 -30.44 1.74
C ARG A 48 18.01 -31.00 1.94
N PRO A 49 19.04 -30.16 2.09
CA PRO A 49 20.35 -30.64 2.51
C PRO A 49 20.33 -31.00 4.00
N ARG A 50 20.81 -32.21 4.33
CA ARG A 50 21.19 -32.62 5.69
C ARG A 50 22.59 -32.09 5.99
N GLY A 51 22.76 -31.49 7.16
CA GLY A 51 24.08 -31.38 7.81
C GLY A 51 24.40 -30.00 8.35
N TRP A 52 23.86 -29.66 9.53
CA TRP A 52 24.40 -28.57 10.34
C TRP A 52 25.23 -29.19 11.47
N ARG A 53 26.56 -29.08 11.38
CA ARG A 53 27.48 -29.43 12.47
C ARG A 53 27.64 -28.21 13.38
N SER A 54 27.46 -28.42 14.67
CA SER A 54 27.71 -27.46 15.74
C SER A 54 29.23 -27.24 15.88
N SER A 55 29.71 -26.04 15.54
CA SER A 55 31.06 -25.60 15.87
C SER A 55 30.98 -24.51 16.94
N THR A 56 31.22 -24.89 18.18
CA THR A 56 31.44 -23.99 19.31
C THR A 56 32.77 -23.25 19.14
N ARG A 57 32.73 -21.98 18.73
CA ARG A 57 33.84 -21.04 18.94
C ARG A 57 33.49 -20.10 20.09
N ALA A 58 34.39 -20.04 21.06
CA ALA A 58 34.34 -19.13 22.19
C ALA A 58 34.37 -17.66 21.71
N ALA A 59 33.49 -16.84 22.29
CA ALA A 59 33.40 -15.41 21.99
C ALA A 59 34.29 -14.58 22.93
N PRO A 60 34.92 -13.51 22.42
CA PRO A 60 35.67 -12.53 23.19
C PRO A 60 34.76 -11.65 24.06
N GLY A 61 35.33 -11.13 25.16
CA GLY A 61 34.62 -10.45 26.25
C GLY A 61 33.97 -9.10 25.88
N PRO A 62 33.11 -8.58 26.79
CA PRO A 62 32.27 -7.43 26.52
C PRO A 62 33.07 -6.13 26.55
N CYS A 63 33.21 -5.49 25.40
CA CYS A 63 33.47 -4.05 25.32
C CYS A 63 32.19 -3.33 25.78
N PHE A 64 32.26 -2.65 26.93
CA PHE A 64 31.22 -1.75 27.44
C PHE A 64 31.05 -0.56 26.50
N GLY A 65 30.30 -0.77 25.41
CA GLY A 65 29.78 0.29 24.57
C GLY A 65 28.66 1.01 25.31
N SER A 66 28.68 2.34 25.21
CA SER A 66 27.63 3.27 25.63
C SER A 66 26.23 2.63 25.55
N LEU A 67 25.57 2.51 26.70
CA LEU A 67 24.16 2.14 26.78
C LEU A 67 23.37 3.24 26.10
N ARG A 68 23.09 3.08 24.80
CA ARG A 68 22.06 3.88 24.13
C ARG A 68 20.76 3.60 24.87
N GLU A 69 20.22 4.61 25.54
CA GLU A 69 18.92 4.54 26.17
C GLU A 69 17.91 4.14 25.10
N THR A 70 17.34 2.94 25.22
CA THR A 70 16.27 2.50 24.34
C THR A 70 15.10 3.47 24.51
N PRO A 71 14.59 4.09 23.43
CA PRO A 71 13.47 5.01 23.49
C PRO A 71 12.33 4.36 24.28
N MET A 72 11.81 5.08 25.29
CA MET A 72 10.71 4.58 26.09
C MET A 72 9.49 4.34 25.18
N PRO A 73 8.99 3.10 25.07
CA PRO A 73 7.98 2.70 24.08
C PRO A 73 6.60 3.37 24.25
N ASN A 74 6.44 4.26 25.24
CA ASN A 74 5.19 4.94 25.57
C ASN A 74 5.21 6.45 25.28
N SER A 75 6.22 6.98 24.58
CA SER A 75 6.18 8.37 24.14
C SER A 75 5.25 8.54 22.92
N ASP A 76 4.53 9.66 22.85
CA ASP A 76 3.69 10.01 21.69
C ASP A 76 4.49 9.99 20.39
N ARG A 77 5.78 10.34 20.46
CA ARG A 77 6.71 10.28 19.35
C ARG A 77 6.96 8.86 18.83
N TYR A 78 7.03 7.86 19.72
CA TYR A 78 7.17 6.46 19.30
C TYR A 78 5.88 5.91 18.69
N HIS A 79 4.72 6.38 19.15
CA HIS A 79 3.43 6.10 18.49
C HIS A 79 3.46 6.58 17.03
N THR A 80 3.86 7.83 16.78
CA THR A 80 4.04 8.34 15.42
C THR A 80 5.07 7.52 14.63
N ALA A 81 6.20 7.15 15.22
CA ALA A 81 7.19 6.32 14.52
C ALA A 81 6.65 4.95 14.07
N ILE A 82 5.87 4.29 14.93
CA ILE A 82 5.20 3.02 14.58
C ILE A 82 4.13 3.23 13.50
N HIS A 83 3.38 4.33 13.59
CA HIS A 83 2.37 4.69 12.61
C HIS A 83 2.98 4.88 11.21
N GLU A 84 3.98 5.75 11.08
CA GLU A 84 4.66 6.01 9.81
C GLU A 84 5.41 4.77 9.27
N ALA A 85 6.05 4.01 10.15
CA ALA A 85 6.69 2.76 9.77
C ALA A 85 5.68 1.72 9.24
N GLY A 86 4.48 1.66 9.82
CA GLY A 86 3.39 0.81 9.35
C GLY A 86 3.05 1.08 7.89
N HIS A 87 2.85 2.35 7.54
CA HIS A 87 2.61 2.74 6.14
C HIS A 87 3.79 2.41 5.23
N ALA A 88 5.00 2.82 5.64
CA ALA A 88 6.20 2.71 4.83
C ALA A 88 6.56 1.25 4.50
N VAL A 89 6.44 0.34 5.48
CA VAL A 89 6.73 -1.09 5.31
C VAL A 89 5.63 -1.76 4.49
N ILE A 90 4.36 -1.56 4.84
CA ILE A 90 3.26 -2.26 4.15
C ILE A 90 3.11 -1.77 2.70
N GLY A 91 3.35 -0.49 2.43
CA GLY A 91 3.42 0.03 1.05
C GLY A 91 4.45 -0.71 0.20
N ARG A 92 5.66 -0.91 0.72
CA ARG A 92 6.75 -1.66 0.06
C ARG A 92 6.44 -3.14 -0.10
N VAL A 93 5.89 -3.78 0.93
CA VAL A 93 5.47 -5.19 0.89
C VAL A 93 4.41 -5.43 -0.20
N LEU A 94 3.52 -4.46 -0.42
CA LEU A 94 2.52 -4.50 -1.47
C LEU A 94 3.10 -4.16 -2.86
N GLY A 95 4.37 -3.77 -2.93
CA GLY A 95 5.08 -3.37 -4.15
C GLY A 95 4.68 -2.00 -4.66
N MET A 96 4.22 -1.10 -3.80
CA MET A 96 3.83 0.26 -4.18
C MET A 96 5.06 1.15 -4.33
N VAL A 97 4.95 2.20 -5.14
CA VAL A 97 5.99 3.23 -5.22
C VAL A 97 5.92 4.10 -3.96
N CYS A 98 6.91 3.95 -3.10
CA CYS A 98 7.03 4.66 -1.81
C CYS A 98 8.25 5.58 -1.79
N GLY A 99 8.18 6.63 -0.97
CA GLY A 99 9.24 7.60 -0.77
C GLY A 99 9.84 7.51 0.63
N HIS A 100 10.18 8.66 1.20
CA HIS A 100 10.65 8.78 2.58
C HIS A 100 9.50 8.61 3.58
N ALA A 101 9.89 8.44 4.84
CA ALA A 101 9.01 8.54 6.00
C ALA A 101 9.67 9.48 7.02
N THR A 102 8.87 10.28 7.72
CA THR A 102 9.35 11.21 8.73
C THR A 102 8.44 11.28 9.93
N ILE A 103 9.03 11.43 11.11
CA ILE A 103 8.37 11.77 12.37
C ILE A 103 8.73 13.19 12.82
N ALA A 104 9.39 13.98 11.95
CA ALA A 104 9.59 15.39 12.19
C ALA A 104 8.23 16.10 12.00
N PRO A 105 7.70 16.78 13.02
CA PRO A 105 6.42 17.46 12.91
C PRO A 105 6.53 18.61 11.90
N ASP A 106 5.47 18.81 11.11
CA ASP A 106 5.29 19.98 10.28
C ASP A 106 4.05 20.77 10.73
N ALA A 107 3.64 21.77 9.94
CA ALA A 107 2.52 22.64 10.30
C ALA A 107 1.18 21.89 10.41
N ASP A 108 1.04 20.76 9.72
CA ASP A 108 -0.23 20.06 9.52
C ASP A 108 -0.23 18.61 10.03
N SER A 109 0.93 18.08 10.44
CA SER A 109 1.09 16.68 10.86
C SER A 109 2.19 16.46 11.90
N ALA A 110 2.06 15.40 12.71
CA ALA A 110 3.10 14.96 13.64
C ALA A 110 4.21 14.14 12.95
N GLY A 111 3.99 13.76 11.69
CA GLY A 111 4.81 12.91 10.86
C GLY A 111 4.07 12.66 9.54
N HIS A 112 4.80 12.23 8.52
CA HIS A 112 4.18 11.83 7.27
C HIS A 112 5.02 10.78 6.54
N HIS A 113 4.35 10.03 5.69
CA HIS A 113 4.94 9.07 4.79
C HIS A 113 4.54 9.39 3.35
N PHE A 114 5.39 9.02 2.40
CA PHE A 114 5.10 9.23 0.99
C PHE A 114 4.74 7.92 0.29
N ILE A 115 3.48 7.82 -0.18
CA ILE A 115 3.04 6.82 -1.17
C ILE A 115 2.67 7.58 -2.44
N ALA A 116 3.42 7.33 -3.52
CA ALA A 116 3.25 8.01 -4.80
C ALA A 116 1.85 7.76 -5.37
N ASP A 117 1.40 8.64 -6.26
CA ASP A 117 0.11 8.55 -6.94
C ASP A 117 -0.21 7.12 -7.47
N PRO A 118 -1.47 6.64 -7.40
CA PRO A 118 -1.83 5.30 -7.86
C PRO A 118 -1.37 4.99 -9.29
N TRP A 119 -1.36 5.97 -10.18
CA TRP A 119 -0.91 5.78 -11.56
C TRP A 119 0.58 5.45 -11.66
N MET A 120 1.42 6.02 -10.80
CA MET A 120 2.85 5.68 -10.74
C MET A 120 3.07 4.21 -10.35
N THR A 121 2.29 3.71 -9.38
CA THR A 121 2.34 2.29 -8.99
C THR A 121 1.81 1.39 -10.11
N TYR A 122 0.74 1.81 -10.79
CA TYR A 122 0.18 1.09 -11.94
C TYR A 122 1.22 0.96 -13.07
N GLU A 123 1.84 2.07 -13.47
CA GLU A 123 2.87 2.11 -14.52
C GLU A 123 4.11 1.29 -14.16
N GLN A 124 4.55 1.34 -12.91
CA GLN A 124 5.64 0.49 -12.43
C GLN A 124 5.29 -0.99 -12.52
N TRP A 125 4.06 -1.37 -12.16
CA TRP A 125 3.62 -2.76 -12.26
C TRP A 125 3.50 -3.23 -13.71
N ASP A 126 2.94 -2.39 -14.58
CA ASP A 126 2.78 -2.68 -16.00
C ASP A 126 4.16 -2.86 -16.68
N SER A 127 5.09 -1.94 -16.45
CA SER A 127 6.46 -2.03 -16.98
C SER A 127 7.25 -3.25 -16.45
N ALA A 128 6.95 -3.71 -15.23
CA ALA A 128 7.50 -4.95 -14.67
C ALA A 128 6.80 -6.24 -15.18
N GLY A 129 5.83 -6.13 -16.08
CA GLY A 129 5.04 -7.27 -16.59
C GLY A 129 4.08 -7.87 -15.55
N LYS A 130 3.81 -7.16 -14.45
CA LYS A 130 2.88 -7.56 -13.39
C LYS A 130 1.50 -6.98 -13.67
N TYR A 131 0.80 -7.55 -14.66
CA TYR A 131 -0.51 -7.02 -15.07
C TYR A 131 -1.53 -7.09 -13.93
N ARG A 132 -2.00 -5.91 -13.50
CA ARG A 132 -3.04 -5.70 -12.48
C ARG A 132 -3.86 -4.49 -12.89
N ASP A 133 -5.14 -4.47 -12.52
CA ASP A 133 -6.00 -3.30 -12.76
C ASP A 133 -5.73 -2.18 -11.75
N LEU A 134 -6.16 -0.95 -12.08
CA LEU A 134 -6.07 0.19 -11.16
C LEU A 134 -6.83 -0.09 -9.85
N THR A 135 -7.93 -0.85 -9.89
CA THR A 135 -8.66 -1.26 -8.69
C THR A 135 -7.77 -2.05 -7.72
N SER A 136 -6.85 -2.88 -8.21
CA SER A 136 -5.87 -3.59 -7.38
C SER A 136 -4.87 -2.65 -6.74
N VAL A 137 -4.45 -1.59 -7.44
CA VAL A 137 -3.59 -0.54 -6.87
C VAL A 137 -4.32 0.21 -5.76
N LEU A 138 -5.58 0.62 -5.99
CA LEU A 138 -6.41 1.31 -4.98
C LEU A 138 -6.62 0.44 -3.74
N ARG A 139 -6.90 -0.86 -3.92
CA ARG A 139 -7.00 -1.81 -2.80
C ARG A 139 -5.70 -1.91 -2.01
N GLY A 140 -4.56 -1.98 -2.70
CA GLY A 140 -3.24 -1.97 -2.06
C GLY A 140 -3.02 -0.68 -1.27
N ARG A 141 -3.35 0.46 -1.86
CA ARG A 141 -3.21 1.78 -1.22
C ARG A 141 -4.07 1.89 0.03
N ILE A 142 -5.33 1.46 -0.03
CA ILE A 142 -6.21 1.42 1.14
C ILE A 142 -5.60 0.56 2.26
N VAL A 143 -5.02 -0.59 1.94
CA VAL A 143 -4.35 -1.46 2.94
C VAL A 143 -3.12 -0.77 3.54
N ALA A 144 -2.31 -0.09 2.72
CA ALA A 144 -1.15 0.67 3.19
C ALA A 144 -1.56 1.85 4.08
N PHE A 145 -2.61 2.59 3.75
CA PHE A 145 -3.16 3.67 4.59
C PHE A 145 -3.82 3.14 5.89
N MET A 146 -4.38 1.93 5.89
CA MET A 146 -4.83 1.31 7.14
C MET A 146 -3.68 0.86 8.04
N ALA A 147 -2.47 0.69 7.49
CA ALA A 147 -1.37 0.05 8.19
C ALA A 147 -0.84 0.88 9.35
N GLY A 148 -0.90 2.21 9.31
CA GLY A 148 -0.44 3.08 10.42
C GLY A 148 -1.22 2.82 11.71
N VAL A 149 -2.52 3.09 11.72
CA VAL A 149 -3.37 2.86 12.90
C VAL A 149 -3.43 1.39 13.33
N VAL A 150 -3.32 0.45 12.37
CA VAL A 150 -3.26 -0.98 12.68
C VAL A 150 -1.94 -1.34 13.36
N ALA A 151 -0.81 -0.77 12.93
CA ALA A 151 0.48 -0.98 13.58
C ALA A 151 0.48 -0.45 15.01
N GLU A 152 -0.07 0.73 15.27
CA GLU A 152 -0.20 1.25 16.64
C GLU A 152 -1.01 0.28 17.52
N ARG A 153 -2.20 -0.12 17.08
CA ARG A 153 -3.07 -1.03 17.85
C ARG A 153 -2.42 -2.38 18.11
N GLU A 154 -1.81 -2.98 17.09
CA GLU A 154 -1.25 -4.34 17.20
C GLU A 154 0.08 -4.35 17.97
N LEU A 155 0.91 -3.31 17.85
CA LEU A 155 2.27 -3.30 18.41
C LEU A 155 2.38 -2.56 19.74
N LEU A 156 1.48 -1.61 20.01
CA LEU A 156 1.46 -0.76 21.21
C LEU A 156 0.18 -0.97 22.05
N GLY A 157 -0.81 -1.71 21.54
CA GLY A 157 -2.06 -2.03 22.25
C GLY A 157 -3.10 -0.90 22.26
N ARG A 158 -2.79 0.25 21.63
CA ARG A 158 -3.67 1.42 21.52
C ARG A 158 -3.26 2.29 20.34
N ASP A 159 -4.18 3.08 19.80
CA ASP A 159 -3.89 4.16 18.85
C ASP A 159 -3.81 5.52 19.53
N SER A 160 -3.18 6.49 18.87
CA SER A 160 -3.04 7.87 19.33
C SER A 160 -4.17 8.80 18.86
N GLY A 161 -5.03 8.34 17.94
CA GLY A 161 -6.15 9.12 17.38
C GLY A 161 -5.76 10.13 16.30
N GLY A 162 -4.54 10.07 15.76
CA GLY A 162 -4.00 10.98 14.73
C GLY A 162 -4.28 10.60 13.27
N ASP A 163 -5.09 9.59 12.98
CA ASP A 163 -5.25 8.98 11.63
C ASP A 163 -6.33 9.65 10.75
N GLY A 164 -6.67 10.91 11.03
CA GLY A 164 -7.79 11.61 10.38
C GLY A 164 -7.60 11.85 8.87
N ASP A 165 -6.36 12.11 8.42
CA ASP A 165 -6.05 12.18 6.98
C ASP A 165 -6.15 10.81 6.33
N ASP A 166 -5.60 9.76 6.95
CA ASP A 166 -5.65 8.41 6.39
C ASP A 166 -7.08 7.92 6.21
N GLN A 167 -7.94 8.14 7.21
CA GLN A 167 -9.35 7.78 7.13
C GLN A 167 -10.06 8.51 5.98
N ARG A 168 -9.73 9.78 5.76
CA ARG A 168 -10.28 10.58 4.64
C ARG A 168 -9.81 10.03 3.29
N GLN A 169 -8.51 9.73 3.15
CA GLN A 169 -7.95 9.13 1.94
C GLN A 169 -8.54 7.75 1.65
N ILE A 170 -8.70 6.91 2.68
CA ILE A 170 -9.37 5.60 2.59
C ILE A 170 -10.81 5.77 2.12
N ALA A 171 -11.55 6.74 2.68
CA ALA A 171 -12.93 7.00 2.29
C ALA A 171 -13.03 7.38 0.80
N TRP A 172 -12.22 8.34 0.33
CA TRP A 172 -12.18 8.74 -1.08
C TRP A 172 -11.82 7.58 -2.01
N MET A 173 -10.75 6.83 -1.72
CA MET A 173 -10.37 5.67 -2.53
C MET A 173 -11.43 4.57 -2.52
N SER A 174 -12.17 4.42 -1.41
CA SER A 174 -13.22 3.39 -1.31
C SER A 174 -14.43 3.68 -2.20
N GLU A 175 -14.68 4.95 -2.53
CA GLU A 175 -15.77 5.36 -3.43
C GLU A 175 -15.47 5.01 -4.89
N GLU A 176 -14.18 4.96 -5.25
CA GLU A 176 -13.68 4.53 -6.56
C GLU A 176 -13.67 3.00 -6.74
N LEU A 177 -13.90 2.22 -5.66
CA LEU A 177 -13.98 0.77 -5.78
C LEU A 177 -15.29 0.35 -6.47
N PRO A 178 -15.27 -0.65 -7.37
CA PRO A 178 -16.46 -1.09 -8.06
C PRO A 178 -17.47 -1.73 -7.10
N GLY A 179 -18.76 -1.50 -7.37
CA GLY A 179 -19.89 -2.10 -6.67
C GLY A 179 -20.78 -1.08 -5.97
N SER A 180 -21.86 -1.55 -5.36
CA SER A 180 -22.73 -0.71 -4.53
C SER A 180 -22.03 -0.28 -3.23
N LYS A 181 -22.54 0.75 -2.54
CA LYS A 181 -21.98 1.20 -1.25
C LYS A 181 -21.85 0.07 -0.22
N VAL A 182 -22.84 -0.84 -0.18
CA VAL A 182 -22.79 -2.03 0.70
C VAL A 182 -21.65 -2.98 0.30
N GLN A 183 -21.39 -3.15 -1.00
CA GLN A 183 -20.26 -3.95 -1.49
C GLN A 183 -18.91 -3.27 -1.21
N GLN A 184 -18.81 -1.95 -1.37
CA GLN A 184 -17.62 -1.16 -1.03
C GLN A 184 -17.28 -1.30 0.46
N LEU A 185 -18.25 -1.14 1.35
CA LEU A 185 -18.05 -1.33 2.81
C LEU A 185 -17.57 -2.74 3.15
N LYS A 186 -18.14 -3.77 2.51
CA LYS A 186 -17.67 -5.16 2.66
C LYS A 186 -16.24 -5.35 2.14
N GLN A 187 -15.84 -4.66 1.08
CA GLN A 187 -14.47 -4.67 0.58
C GLN A 187 -13.52 -4.03 1.58
N VAL A 188 -13.82 -2.81 2.07
CA VAL A 188 -13.02 -2.09 3.08
C VAL A 188 -12.80 -2.95 4.32
N SER A 189 -13.85 -3.61 4.85
CA SER A 189 -13.71 -4.51 6.00
C SER A 189 -12.76 -5.70 5.73
N ARG A 190 -12.72 -6.24 4.51
CA ARG A 190 -11.77 -7.31 4.13
C ARG A 190 -10.35 -6.78 4.00
N LEU A 191 -10.18 -5.56 3.46
CA LEU A 191 -8.89 -4.90 3.36
C LEU A 191 -8.31 -4.62 4.75
N GLN A 192 -9.15 -4.21 5.72
CA GLN A 192 -8.73 -4.03 7.11
C GLN A 192 -8.17 -5.32 7.72
N LYS A 193 -8.83 -6.46 7.51
CA LYS A 193 -8.31 -7.77 7.95
C LYS A 193 -6.97 -8.11 7.29
N SER A 194 -6.79 -7.70 6.04
CA SER A 194 -5.53 -7.89 5.32
C SER A 194 -4.42 -7.01 5.91
N ALA A 195 -4.71 -5.76 6.24
CA ALA A 195 -3.78 -4.87 6.93
C ALA A 195 -3.33 -5.46 8.27
N VAL A 196 -4.26 -5.94 9.11
CA VAL A 196 -3.94 -6.62 10.39
C VAL A 196 -3.02 -7.81 10.16
N HIS A 197 -3.33 -8.66 9.18
CA HIS A 197 -2.49 -9.81 8.87
C HIS A 197 -1.07 -9.41 8.43
N LEU A 198 -0.94 -8.41 7.55
CA LEU A 198 0.35 -7.95 7.05
C LEU A 198 1.18 -7.28 8.15
N VAL A 199 0.58 -6.41 8.97
CA VAL A 199 1.26 -5.76 10.10
C VAL A 199 1.82 -6.80 11.06
N ARG A 200 1.02 -7.80 11.46
CA ARG A 200 1.50 -8.90 12.33
C ARG A 200 2.65 -9.68 11.70
N ARG A 201 2.54 -9.99 10.40
CA ARG A 201 3.57 -10.72 9.68
C ARG A 201 4.89 -9.96 9.59
N HIS A 202 4.83 -8.63 9.49
CA HIS A 202 5.97 -7.75 9.30
C HIS A 202 6.30 -6.92 10.55
N GLU A 203 5.88 -7.37 11.74
CA GLU A 203 6.09 -6.66 13.01
C GLU A 203 7.56 -6.29 13.25
N ALA A 204 8.47 -7.26 13.08
CA ALA A 204 9.89 -7.04 13.34
C ALA A 204 10.45 -5.92 12.45
N THR A 205 10.13 -5.95 11.15
CA THR A 205 10.53 -4.93 10.18
C THR A 205 9.92 -3.56 10.49
N ILE A 206 8.65 -3.50 10.90
CA ILE A 206 8.00 -2.25 11.30
C ILE A 206 8.71 -1.64 12.52
N ARG A 207 9.03 -2.45 13.53
CA ARG A 207 9.78 -1.97 14.71
C ARG A 207 11.18 -1.50 14.36
N GLU A 208 11.85 -2.17 13.43
CA GLU A 208 13.17 -1.77 12.96
C GLU A 208 13.15 -0.41 12.24
N VAL A 209 12.21 -0.21 11.31
CA VAL A 209 12.00 1.09 10.65
C VAL A 209 11.61 2.17 11.66
N ALA A 210 10.72 1.87 12.62
CA ALA A 210 10.32 2.83 13.65
C ALA A 210 11.51 3.23 14.54
N ASN A 211 12.37 2.29 14.93
CA ASN A 211 13.58 2.60 15.69
C ASN A 211 14.55 3.48 14.88
N ALA A 212 14.74 3.18 13.59
CA ALA A 212 15.54 4.02 12.72
C ALA A 212 14.95 5.44 12.56
N LEU A 213 13.63 5.58 12.48
CA LEU A 213 12.95 6.89 12.52
C LEU A 213 13.18 7.62 13.84
N MET A 214 13.22 6.92 14.98
CA MET A 214 13.55 7.54 16.27
C MET A 214 14.98 8.06 16.34
N GLU A 215 15.91 7.43 15.61
CA GLU A 215 17.31 7.85 15.57
C GLU A 215 17.56 9.04 14.61
N GLU A 216 16.87 9.07 13.46
CA GLU A 216 17.17 10.02 12.37
C GLU A 216 16.04 11.02 12.05
N GLU A 217 14.88 10.85 12.66
CA GLU A 217 13.63 11.60 12.42
C GLU A 217 13.04 11.41 11.02
N THR A 218 13.87 11.33 9.98
CA THR A 218 13.49 11.14 8.59
C THR A 218 14.35 10.06 7.95
N LEU A 219 13.71 9.06 7.33
CA LEU A 219 14.40 8.04 6.57
C LEU A 219 14.15 8.21 5.07
N PRO A 220 15.21 8.33 4.24
CA PRO A 220 15.05 8.35 2.79
C PRO A 220 14.56 6.99 2.29
N ALA A 221 13.94 6.98 1.11
CA ALA A 221 13.33 5.78 0.54
C ALA A 221 14.28 4.57 0.49
N THR A 222 15.52 4.80 0.04
CA THR A 222 16.56 3.77 -0.11
C THR A 222 16.91 3.10 1.21
N LYS A 223 16.95 3.86 2.31
CA LYS A 223 17.27 3.33 3.63
C LYS A 223 16.16 2.45 4.19
N ILE A 224 14.91 2.79 3.90
CA ILE A 224 13.77 1.93 4.25
C ILE A 224 13.79 0.68 3.37
N ASP A 225 14.15 0.81 2.09
CA ASP A 225 14.29 -0.35 1.18
C ASP A 225 15.34 -1.33 1.70
N ASP A 226 16.49 -0.86 2.20
CA ASP A 226 17.54 -1.69 2.79
C ASP A 226 17.09 -2.47 4.04
N ILE A 227 16.08 -1.98 4.77
CA ILE A 227 15.51 -2.66 5.94
C ILE A 227 14.43 -3.67 5.52
N VAL A 228 13.67 -3.37 4.44
CA VAL A 228 12.51 -4.17 4.04
C VAL A 228 12.87 -5.32 3.09
N CYS A 229 13.94 -5.18 2.30
CA CYS A 229 14.37 -6.12 1.25
C CYS A 229 15.51 -7.04 1.68
#